data_AF-A0A7S2FC66-F1
#
_entry.id   AF-A0A7S2FC66-F1
#
_cell.length_a   1.000
_cell.length_b   1.000
_cell.length_c   1.000
_cell.angle_alpha   90.00
_cell.angle_beta   90.00
_cell.angle_gamma   90.00
#
_symmetry.space_group_name_H-M   'P 1'
#
loop_
_entity.id
_entity.type
_entity.pdbx_description
1 polymer ?
#
loop_
_entity_poly.entity_id
_entity_poly.type
_entity_poly.pdbx_seq_one_letter_code
_entity_poly.pdbx_strand_id
1 'polypeptide(L)'
;AVYITAVFGESVAVDWGSLLLSVAIVISGITCGLGASHKLPDWRSKFNIVGTVSGLSMIIFSLCMMFFPGEEADDETDDEPVEVPWTFYIAVALPCVLGILISMAISSFPCFSLSKPERSAVCVECCFQNIAIAQVVAISMYKGPKAASALRVPFFYGAVEVAVVGLFCFCA
;
A
#
# COMPACT_ATOMS: atom_id res chain seq x y z
N ALA A 1 -17.42 -7.31 -8.50
CA ALA A 1 -18.11 -6.97 -9.76
C ALA A 1 -18.65 -5.55 -9.72
N VAL A 2 -19.68 -5.24 -8.91
CA VAL A 2 -20.34 -3.91 -8.87
C VAL A 2 -19.37 -2.74 -8.62
N TYR A 3 -18.45 -2.86 -7.67
CA TYR A 3 -17.50 -1.78 -7.35
C TYR A 3 -16.47 -1.52 -8.46
N ILE A 4 -16.03 -2.57 -9.16
CA ILE A 4 -15.06 -2.46 -10.26
C ILE A 4 -15.73 -1.81 -11.48
N THR A 5 -16.96 -2.21 -11.80
CA THR A 5 -17.74 -1.60 -12.88
C THR A 5 -18.10 -0.14 -12.56
N ALA A 6 -18.39 0.18 -11.30
CA ALA A 6 -18.71 1.54 -10.88
C ALA A 6 -17.49 2.49 -10.89
N VAL A 7 -16.29 1.99 -10.61
CA VAL A 7 -15.07 2.81 -10.53
C VAL A 7 -14.33 2.89 -11.87
N PHE A 8 -14.26 1.80 -12.63
CA PHE A 8 -13.44 1.72 -13.84
C PHE A 8 -14.22 1.80 -15.15
N GLY A 9 -15.56 1.74 -15.12
CA GLY A 9 -16.40 1.81 -16.34
C GLY A 9 -16.25 0.63 -17.31
N GLU A 10 -15.22 -0.20 -17.14
CA GLU A 10 -14.94 -1.42 -17.89
C GLU A 10 -14.89 -2.65 -16.99
N SER A 11 -15.07 -3.83 -17.59
CA SER A 11 -14.83 -5.11 -16.93
C SER A 11 -13.32 -5.36 -16.81
N VAL A 12 -12.67 -4.70 -15.85
CA VAL A 12 -11.30 -5.05 -15.47
C VAL A 12 -11.29 -6.48 -14.97
N ALA A 13 -10.58 -7.37 -15.67
CA ALA A 13 -10.40 -8.76 -15.28
C ALA A 13 -9.50 -8.83 -14.04
N VAL A 14 -10.10 -8.64 -12.87
CA VAL A 14 -9.42 -8.80 -11.60
C VAL A 14 -9.17 -10.29 -11.37
N ASP A 15 -7.90 -10.67 -11.29
CA ASP A 15 -7.51 -12.03 -10.91
C ASP A 15 -7.73 -12.23 -9.41
N TRP A 16 -8.94 -12.66 -9.07
CA TRP A 16 -9.33 -13.01 -7.71
C TRP A 16 -8.46 -14.12 -7.11
N GLY A 17 -7.92 -15.02 -7.94
CA GLY A 17 -7.03 -16.08 -7.48
C GLY A 17 -5.72 -15.50 -6.93
N SER A 18 -5.09 -14.61 -7.70
CA SER A 18 -3.87 -13.91 -7.26
C SER A 18 -4.09 -13.03 -6.04
N LEU A 19 -5.24 -12.34 -5.95
CA LEU A 19 -5.57 -11.53 -4.76
C LEU A 19 -5.77 -12.39 -3.52
N LEU A 20 -6.55 -13.47 -3.61
CA LEU A 20 -6.77 -14.39 -2.49
C LEU A 20 -5.48 -15.07 -2.05
N LEU A 21 -4.64 -15.48 -3.00
CA LEU A 21 -3.34 -16.05 -2.71
C LEU A 21 -2.45 -15.04 -1.97
N SER A 22 -2.42 -13.78 -2.42
CA SER A 22 -1.66 -12.71 -1.75
C SER A 22 -2.13 -12.51 -0.30
N VAL A 23 -3.44 -12.42 -0.07
CA VAL A 23 -4.02 -12.31 1.28
C VAL A 23 -3.69 -13.54 2.14
N ALA A 24 -3.80 -14.75 1.58
CA ALA A 24 -3.48 -15.99 2.28
C ALA A 24 -2.00 -16.06 2.70
N ILE A 25 -1.08 -15.62 1.84
CA ILE A 25 0.35 -15.52 2.16
C ILE A 25 0.57 -14.56 3.34
N VAL A 26 -0.11 -13.41 3.36
CA VAL A 26 0.00 -12.45 4.46
C VAL A 26 -0.53 -13.03 5.77
N ILE A 27 -1.72 -13.63 5.76
CA ILE A 27 -2.33 -14.23 6.96
C ILE A 27 -1.46 -15.36 7.50
N SER A 28 -0.99 -16.26 6.64
CA SER A 28 -0.11 -17.37 7.04
C SER A 28 1.22 -16.86 7.60
N GLY A 29 1.83 -15.84 6.99
CA GLY A 29 3.04 -15.19 7.50
C GLY A 29 2.85 -14.60 8.90
N ILE A 30 1.77 -13.82 9.12
CA ILE A 30 1.47 -13.19 10.41
C ILE A 30 1.19 -14.24 11.48
N THR A 31 0.37 -15.25 11.17
CA THR A 31 0.02 -16.31 12.14
C THR A 31 1.23 -17.16 12.51
N CYS A 32 2.08 -17.52 11.54
CA CYS A 32 3.33 -18.23 11.80
C CYS A 32 4.31 -17.39 12.62
N GLY A 33 4.47 -16.10 12.31
CA GLY A 33 5.32 -15.17 13.06
C GLY A 33 4.88 -14.99 14.51
N LEU A 34 3.57 -14.84 14.74
CA LEU A 34 2.98 -14.78 16.08
C LEU A 34 3.18 -16.09 16.85
N GLY A 35 2.96 -17.23 16.21
CA GLY A 35 3.19 -18.55 16.81
C GLY A 35 4.66 -18.78 17.19
N ALA A 36 5.59 -18.39 16.32
CA ALA A 36 7.03 -18.44 16.60
C ALA A 36 7.41 -17.49 17.74
N SER A 37 6.88 -16.27 17.75
CA SER A 37 7.09 -15.27 18.81
C SER A 37 6.55 -15.72 20.17
N HIS A 38 5.48 -16.51 20.19
CA HIS A 38 4.94 -17.09 21.42
C HIS A 38 5.83 -18.21 21.96
N LYS A 39 6.35 -19.09 21.08
CA LYS A 39 7.22 -20.21 21.49
C LYS A 39 8.66 -19.81 21.79
N LEU A 40 9.18 -18.76 21.14
CA LEU A 40 10.58 -18.31 21.23
C LEU A 40 10.65 -16.83 21.62
N PRO A 41 10.28 -16.46 22.86
CA PRO A 41 10.23 -15.07 23.31
C PRO A 41 11.61 -14.38 23.24
N ASP A 42 12.69 -15.11 23.50
CA ASP A 42 14.06 -14.57 23.46
C ASP A 42 14.52 -14.18 22.05
N TRP A 43 13.84 -14.69 21.01
CA TRP A 43 14.18 -14.44 19.60
C TRP A 43 13.35 -13.31 18.99
N ARG A 44 12.38 -12.73 19.72
CA ARG A 44 11.52 -11.64 19.23
C ARG A 44 12.31 -10.47 18.67
N SER A 45 13.40 -10.07 19.35
CA SER A 45 14.27 -8.98 18.88
C SER A 45 14.92 -9.31 17.53
N LYS A 46 15.42 -10.54 17.36
CA LYS A 46 16.00 -11.00 16.10
C LYS A 46 14.96 -11.00 14.97
N PHE A 47 13.76 -11.51 15.24
CA PHE A 47 12.67 -11.51 14.26
C PHE A 47 12.25 -10.08 13.87
N ASN A 48 12.24 -9.14 14.81
CA ASN A 48 11.95 -7.73 14.51
C ASN A 48 12.99 -7.11 13.56
N ILE A 49 14.27 -7.40 13.79
CA ILE A 49 15.36 -6.93 12.91
C ILE A 49 15.19 -7.52 11.51
N VAL A 50 14.95 -8.84 11.41
CA VAL A 50 14.74 -9.51 10.11
C VAL A 50 13.55 -8.90 9.37
N GLY A 51 12.43 -8.66 10.05
CA GLY A 51 11.25 -8.02 9.46
C GLY A 51 11.54 -6.60 8.96
N THR A 52 12.25 -5.80 9.77
CA THR A 52 12.64 -4.42 9.40
C THR A 52 13.56 -4.42 8.18
N VAL A 53 14.58 -5.29 8.16
CA VAL A 53 15.50 -5.42 7.02
C VAL A 53 14.74 -5.85 5.77
N SER A 54 13.85 -6.84 5.87
CA SER A 54 13.03 -7.29 4.74
C SER A 54 12.14 -6.17 4.18
N GLY A 55 11.52 -5.37 5.05
CA GLY A 55 10.68 -4.24 4.63
C GLY A 55 11.50 -3.16 3.91
N LEU A 56 12.66 -2.81 4.46
CA LEU A 56 13.57 -1.85 3.83
C LEU A 56 14.09 -2.36 2.48
N SER A 57 14.44 -3.65 2.39
CA SER A 57 14.86 -4.28 1.13
C SER A 57 13.77 -4.22 0.07
N MET A 58 12.48 -4.35 0.42
CA MET A 58 11.37 -4.22 -0.53
C MET A 58 11.22 -2.79 -1.07
N ILE A 59 11.42 -1.78 -0.22
CA ILE A 59 11.42 -0.38 -0.67
C ILE A 59 12.56 -0.14 -1.66
N ILE A 60 13.77 -0.60 -1.32
CA ILE A 60 14.95 -0.49 -2.20
C ILE A 60 14.71 -1.23 -3.52
N PHE A 61 14.18 -2.45 -3.46
CA PHE A 61 13.88 -3.24 -4.66
C PHE A 61 12.87 -2.53 -5.57
N SER A 62 11.80 -1.95 -5.00
CA SER A 62 10.81 -1.19 -5.75
C SER A 62 11.42 0.04 -6.43
N LEU A 63 12.32 0.75 -5.74
CA LEU A 63 13.07 1.86 -6.33
C LEU A 63 13.97 1.40 -7.47
N CYS A 64 14.71 0.29 -7.30
CA CYS A 64 15.55 -0.27 -8.35
C CYS A 64 14.72 -0.64 -9.59
N MET A 65 13.56 -1.28 -9.41
CA MET A 65 12.65 -1.62 -10.53
C MET A 65 12.12 -0.38 -11.27
N MET A 66 11.98 0.76 -10.59
CA MET A 66 11.55 2.01 -11.22
C MET A 66 12.67 2.72 -11.97
N PHE A 67 13.91 2.67 -11.48
CA PHE A 67 15.05 3.36 -12.05
C PHE A 67 15.85 2.52 -13.06
N PHE A 68 15.81 1.20 -12.93
CA PHE A 68 16.48 0.24 -13.80
C PHE A 68 15.46 -0.77 -14.32
N PRO A 69 14.61 -0.38 -15.30
CA PRO A 69 13.72 -1.34 -15.95
C PRO A 69 14.59 -2.43 -16.59
N GLY A 70 14.29 -3.69 -16.28
CA GLY A 70 15.00 -4.83 -16.86
C GLY A 70 14.84 -4.85 -18.38
N GLU A 71 15.93 -5.18 -19.06
CA GLU A 71 16.03 -5.34 -20.51
C GLU A 71 15.35 -6.68 -20.90
N GLU A 72 14.03 -6.79 -20.74
CA GLU A 72 13.27 -7.86 -21.39
C GLU A 72 12.87 -7.37 -22.79
N ALA A 73 13.54 -7.95 -23.77
CA ALA A 73 13.27 -7.79 -25.20
C ALA A 73 11.90 -8.38 -25.58
N ASP A 74 11.28 -7.76 -26.59
CA ASP A 74 10.02 -8.06 -27.28
C ASP A 74 8.76 -7.67 -26.46
N ASP A 75 7.93 -6.70 -26.84
CA ASP A 75 7.38 -6.41 -28.17
C ASP A 75 6.88 -4.95 -28.24
N GLU A 76 6.96 -4.36 -29.44
CA GLU A 76 6.50 -3.04 -29.91
C GLU A 76 5.66 -2.16 -28.96
N THR A 77 6.25 -1.08 -28.42
CA THR A 77 5.75 0.31 -28.49
C THR A 77 6.68 1.25 -27.71
N ASP A 78 7.30 2.17 -28.45
CA ASP A 78 7.91 3.44 -28.05
C ASP A 78 8.51 3.58 -26.64
N ASP A 79 9.85 3.71 -26.61
CA ASP A 79 10.66 4.33 -25.54
C ASP A 79 10.28 5.82 -25.33
N GLU A 80 9.01 6.13 -25.06
CA GLU A 80 8.65 7.43 -24.51
C GLU A 80 8.84 7.39 -22.98
N PRO A 81 9.53 8.38 -22.38
CA PRO A 81 9.53 8.53 -20.94
C PRO A 81 8.07 8.59 -20.51
N VAL A 82 7.63 7.65 -19.67
CA VAL A 82 6.25 7.58 -19.21
C VAL A 82 5.92 8.86 -18.45
N GLU A 83 5.44 9.88 -19.16
CA GLU A 83 5.04 11.15 -18.61
C GLU A 83 3.85 10.90 -17.71
N VAL A 84 4.05 11.08 -16.42
CA VAL A 84 3.00 10.87 -15.43
C VAL A 84 2.18 12.17 -15.38
N PRO A 85 0.91 12.16 -15.81
CA PRO A 85 0.11 13.37 -15.82
C PRO A 85 -0.09 13.88 -14.39
N TRP A 86 -0.20 15.20 -14.20
CA TRP A 86 -0.38 15.78 -12.85
C TRP A 86 -1.61 15.25 -12.12
N THR A 87 -2.62 14.81 -12.87
CA THR A 87 -3.85 14.18 -12.36
C THR A 87 -3.56 12.90 -11.59
N PHE A 88 -2.50 12.16 -11.92
CA PHE A 88 -2.06 10.98 -11.20
C PHE A 88 -1.74 11.30 -9.74
N TYR A 89 -0.93 12.34 -9.49
CA TYR A 89 -0.50 12.68 -8.14
C TYR A 89 -1.69 13.07 -7.26
N ILE A 90 -2.64 13.82 -7.82
CA ILE A 90 -3.87 14.16 -7.10
C ILE A 90 -4.72 12.93 -6.86
N ALA A 91 -4.94 12.09 -7.87
CA ALA A 91 -5.76 10.89 -7.74
C ALA A 91 -5.21 9.91 -6.69
N VAL A 92 -3.89 9.78 -6.58
CA VAL A 92 -3.26 8.90 -5.59
C VAL A 92 -3.21 9.54 -4.20
N ALA A 93 -3.03 10.86 -4.09
CA ALA A 93 -2.99 11.54 -2.81
C ALA A 93 -4.37 11.73 -2.16
N LEU A 94 -5.41 11.90 -2.99
CA LEU A 94 -6.76 12.26 -2.57
C LEU A 94 -7.38 11.25 -1.57
N PRO A 95 -7.28 9.92 -1.75
CA PRO A 95 -7.83 8.96 -0.79
C PRO A 95 -7.24 9.10 0.61
N CYS A 96 -5.95 9.42 0.74
CA CYS A 96 -5.31 9.62 2.04
C CYS A 96 -5.84 10.89 2.73
N VAL A 97 -5.88 12.01 2.00
CA VAL A 97 -6.35 13.30 2.54
C VAL A 97 -7.84 13.27 2.88
N LEU A 98 -8.68 12.82 1.93
CA LEU A 98 -10.12 12.69 2.17
C LEU A 98 -10.42 11.64 3.22
N GLY A 99 -9.64 10.55 3.27
CA GLY A 99 -9.73 9.54 4.31
C GLY A 99 -9.68 10.16 5.69
N ILE A 100 -8.66 10.98 5.98
CA ILE A 100 -8.50 11.62 7.29
C ILE A 100 -9.66 12.57 7.59
N LEU A 101 -10.06 13.39 6.63
CA LEU A 101 -11.14 14.36 6.82
C LEU A 101 -12.48 13.67 7.09
N ILE A 102 -12.80 12.64 6.32
CA ILE A 102 -14.03 11.87 6.44
C ILE A 102 -14.01 11.05 7.72
N SER A 103 -12.91 10.37 8.05
CA SER A 103 -12.78 9.58 9.28
C SER A 103 -12.86 10.47 10.52
N MET A 104 -12.29 11.68 10.47
CA MET A 104 -12.36 12.64 11.58
C MET A 104 -13.78 13.17 11.74
N ALA A 105 -14.48 13.47 10.64
CA ALA A 105 -15.88 13.87 10.67
C ALA A 105 -16.75 12.77 11.26
N ILE A 106 -16.63 11.54 10.75
CA ILE A 106 -17.41 10.36 11.20
C ILE A 106 -17.13 10.05 12.67
N SER A 107 -15.87 9.95 13.07
CA SER A 107 -15.49 9.63 14.45
C SER A 107 -15.84 10.73 15.45
N SER A 108 -16.06 11.97 14.98
CA SER A 108 -16.52 13.09 15.82
C SER A 108 -18.02 13.14 16.01
N PHE A 109 -18.81 12.30 15.34
CA PHE A 109 -20.25 12.28 15.55
C PHE A 109 -20.60 11.83 16.98
N PRO A 110 -21.58 12.50 17.64
CA PRO A 110 -21.97 12.18 19.01
C PRO A 110 -22.44 10.73 19.22
N CYS A 111 -22.93 10.07 18.17
CA CYS A 111 -23.39 8.68 18.24
C CYS A 111 -22.30 7.67 18.58
N PHE A 112 -21.02 7.96 18.27
CA PHE A 112 -19.92 7.04 18.55
C PHE A 112 -19.26 7.29 19.91
N SER A 113 -19.45 8.48 20.50
CA SER A 113 -18.92 8.84 21.83
C SER A 113 -17.43 8.50 22.05
N LEU A 114 -16.63 8.55 20.98
CA LEU A 114 -15.19 8.24 21.03
C LEU A 114 -14.44 9.35 21.78
N SER A 115 -13.46 8.96 22.58
CA SER A 115 -12.49 9.88 23.19
C SER A 115 -11.55 10.47 22.12
N LYS A 116 -10.88 11.59 22.43
CA LYS A 116 -9.98 12.25 21.46
C LYS A 116 -8.89 11.31 20.92
N PRO A 117 -8.19 10.50 21.75
CA PRO A 117 -7.18 9.57 21.24
C PRO A 117 -7.77 8.48 20.33
N GLU A 118 -8.97 7.97 20.65
CA GLU A 118 -9.64 6.95 19.84
C GLU A 118 -10.03 7.49 18.45
N ARG A 119 -10.47 8.75 18.37
CA ARG A 119 -10.76 9.41 17.09
C ARG A 119 -9.52 9.52 16.22
N SER A 120 -8.41 9.98 16.80
CA SER A 120 -7.13 10.06 16.09
C SER A 120 -6.66 8.68 15.61
N ALA A 121 -6.83 7.63 16.43
CA ALA A 121 -6.50 6.27 16.03
C ALA A 121 -7.34 5.79 14.83
N VAL A 122 -8.65 6.05 14.82
CA VAL A 122 -9.53 5.72 13.68
C VAL A 122 -9.08 6.45 12.41
N CYS A 123 -8.66 7.70 12.52
CA CYS A 123 -8.16 8.45 11.36
C CYS A 123 -6.87 7.86 10.79
N VAL A 124 -5.92 7.51 11.66
CA VAL A 124 -4.65 6.90 11.25
C VAL A 124 -4.90 5.54 10.58
N GLU A 125 -5.65 4.64 11.22
CA GLU A 125 -5.93 3.30 10.70
C GLU A 125 -6.72 3.31 9.39
N CYS A 126 -7.55 4.32 9.15
CA CYS A 126 -8.29 4.44 7.88
C CYS A 126 -7.38 4.83 6.70
N CYS A 127 -6.28 5.55 6.95
CA CYS A 127 -5.51 6.23 5.90
C CYS A 127 -4.11 5.66 5.73
N PHE A 128 -3.56 5.06 6.79
CA PHE A 128 -2.26 4.40 6.78
C PHE A 128 -2.44 2.97 6.27
N GLN A 129 -2.07 2.73 5.01
CA GLN A 129 -2.31 1.47 4.31
C GLN A 129 -1.04 0.62 4.24
N ASN A 130 -1.21 -0.69 4.05
CA ASN A 130 -0.06 -1.57 3.88
C ASN A 130 0.49 -1.48 2.44
N ILE A 131 1.41 -0.54 2.22
CA ILE A 131 2.08 -0.31 0.93
C ILE A 131 2.79 -1.57 0.43
N ALA A 132 3.39 -2.36 1.33
CA ALA A 132 4.18 -3.53 0.95
C ALA A 132 3.32 -4.61 0.27
N ILE A 133 2.09 -4.83 0.77
CA ILE A 133 1.14 -5.73 0.11
C ILE A 133 0.78 -5.20 -1.28
N ALA A 134 0.51 -3.89 -1.39
CA ALA A 134 0.18 -3.27 -2.67
C ALA A 134 1.33 -3.38 -3.68
N GLN A 135 2.59 -3.24 -3.24
CA GLN A 135 3.78 -3.46 -4.07
C GLN A 135 3.90 -4.91 -4.56
N VAL A 136 3.73 -5.89 -3.66
CA VAL A 136 3.77 -7.31 -4.01
C VAL A 136 2.67 -7.65 -5.02
N VAL A 137 1.46 -7.13 -4.83
CA VAL A 137 0.36 -7.31 -5.78
C VAL A 137 0.67 -6.65 -7.13
N ALA A 138 1.25 -5.45 -7.14
CA ALA A 138 1.64 -4.78 -8.38
C ALA A 138 2.70 -5.60 -9.17
N ILE A 139 3.70 -6.16 -8.49
CA ILE A 139 4.75 -6.98 -9.11
C ILE A 139 4.22 -8.36 -9.54
N SER A 140 3.23 -8.92 -8.85
CA SER A 140 2.66 -10.21 -9.23
C SER A 140 1.67 -10.11 -10.39
N MET A 141 0.94 -8.99 -10.50
CA MET A 141 -0.08 -8.78 -11.53
C MET A 141 0.47 -8.22 -12.84
N TYR A 142 1.56 -7.46 -12.80
CA TYR A 142 2.14 -6.80 -13.96
C TYR A 142 3.60 -7.24 -14.18
N LYS A 143 4.05 -7.26 -15.43
CA LYS A 143 5.43 -7.58 -15.82
C LYS A 143 6.09 -6.45 -16.61
N GLY A 144 7.41 -6.45 -16.64
CA GLY A 144 8.21 -5.50 -17.42
C GLY A 144 7.90 -4.02 -17.10
N PRO A 145 7.87 -3.14 -18.10
CA PRO A 145 7.60 -1.70 -17.91
C PRO A 145 6.25 -1.37 -17.24
N LYS A 146 5.25 -2.25 -17.41
CA LYS A 146 3.93 -2.10 -16.76
C LYS A 146 4.01 -2.33 -15.25
N ALA A 147 4.89 -3.21 -14.78
CA ALA A 147 5.13 -3.42 -13.35
C ALA A 147 5.76 -2.18 -12.70
N ALA A 148 6.75 -1.58 -13.36
CA ALA A 148 7.37 -0.35 -12.89
C ALA A 148 6.34 0.79 -12.80
N SER A 149 5.46 0.92 -13.79
CA SER A 149 4.37 1.91 -13.79
C SER A 149 3.35 1.65 -12.68
N ALA A 150 2.94 0.40 -12.47
CA ALA A 150 2.00 0.02 -11.41
C ALA A 150 2.59 0.26 -10.01
N LEU A 151 3.88 0.01 -9.81
CA LEU A 151 4.58 0.25 -8.55
C LEU A 151 4.61 1.73 -8.13
N ARG A 152 4.49 2.68 -9.08
CA ARG A 152 4.48 4.12 -8.77
C ARG A 152 3.31 4.50 -7.88
N VAL A 153 2.17 3.83 -8.01
CA VAL A 153 0.96 4.09 -7.21
C VAL A 153 1.22 3.83 -5.72
N PRO A 154 1.55 2.60 -5.28
CA PRO A 154 1.79 2.33 -3.87
C PRO A 154 3.01 3.09 -3.33
N PHE A 155 4.04 3.30 -4.15
CA PHE A 155 5.20 4.08 -3.72
C PHE A 155 4.86 5.55 -3.44
N PHE A 156 4.16 6.22 -4.37
CA PHE A 156 3.75 7.61 -4.19
C PHE A 156 2.70 7.75 -3.09
N TYR A 157 1.72 6.85 -3.02
CA TYR A 157 0.78 6.78 -1.90
C TYR A 157 1.52 6.67 -0.57
N GLY A 158 2.55 5.83 -0.51
CA GLY A 158 3.38 5.65 0.67
C GLY A 158 4.10 6.92 1.13
N ALA A 159 4.62 7.70 0.19
CA ALA A 159 5.18 9.02 0.51
C ALA A 159 4.11 9.99 1.03
N VAL A 160 2.91 9.98 0.42
CA VAL A 160 1.79 10.83 0.84
C VAL A 160 1.30 10.47 2.23
N GLU A 161 1.08 9.19 2.56
CA GLU A 161 0.60 8.81 3.88
C GLU A 161 1.60 9.18 4.98
N VAL A 162 2.92 9.01 4.75
CA VAL A 162 3.94 9.41 5.72
C VAL A 162 3.88 10.92 5.97
N ALA A 163 3.74 11.72 4.92
CA ALA A 163 3.65 13.17 5.03
C ALA A 163 2.34 13.64 5.68
N VAL A 164 1.20 13.14 5.19
CA VAL A 164 -0.14 13.58 5.60
C VAL A 164 -0.51 13.05 6.97
N VAL A 165 -0.33 11.76 7.22
CA VAL A 165 -0.58 11.15 8.55
C VAL A 165 0.45 11.65 9.55
N GLY A 166 1.71 11.80 9.15
CA GLY A 166 2.75 12.39 10.01
C GLY A 166 2.41 13.82 10.45
N LEU A 167 1.95 14.67 9.52
CA LEU A 167 1.50 16.02 9.84
C LEU A 167 0.25 16.01 10.73
N PHE A 168 -0.72 15.13 10.43
CA PHE A 168 -1.92 14.97 11.26
C PHE A 168 -1.56 14.60 12.70
N CYS A 169 -0.71 13.59 12.90
CA CYS A 169 -0.25 13.16 14.22
C CYS A 169 0.55 14.23 14.98
N PHE A 170 1.26 15.11 14.26
CA PHE A 170 1.95 16.24 14.88
C PHE A 170 0.98 17.34 15.36
N CYS A 171 -0.14 17.52 14.67
CA CYS A 171 -1.12 18.56 14.97
C CYS A 171 -2.27 18.11 15.90
N ALA A 172 -2.55 16.82 16.02
CA ALA A 172 -3.66 16.24 16.78
C ALA A 172 -3.36 16.13 18.29
#